data_AF-A0A2J8SSV7-F1
#
_entry.id   AF-A0A2J8SSV7-F1
#
_cell.length_a   1.000
_cell.length_b   1.000
_cell.length_c   1.000
_cell.angle_alpha   90.00
_cell.angle_beta   90.00
_cell.angle_gamma   90.00
#
_symmetry.space_group_name_H-M   'P 1'
#
loop_
_entity.id
_entity.type
_entity.pdbx_description
1 polymer ?
#
loop_
_entity_poly.entity_id
_entity_poly.type
_entity_poly.pdbx_seq_one_letter_code
_entity_poly.pdbx_strand_id
1 'polypeptide(L)'
;QTQVSQRLATDLLSLTPSLTSGEVAHCAKSFALLKWLSLPLFEAFAQHVLNRAQDIALPHLCSMLLAFARLNFHPDQEDQFFSLVHEKLGSELPGLEPALQVDLVWALCVLQQAREAELQAVLHPEFHIQFLGEPPAPSTAGTGELPGLVCLVPGGKSQKDQNTFQKLLHINATALLEHPEYSGPLLPASAVAPGPSALDRKVTPLQKELQETLKGLLGSADRGSLEVATQYGWVLDAEVLLDSDGEFLPVRDFVAPHLAQPTGSQSPPPGSK
;
A
#
# COMPACT_ATOMS: atom_id res chain seq x y z
N GLN A 1 -23.28 15.06 8.42
CA GLN A 1 -21.84 15.35 8.26
C GLN A 1 -21.51 15.79 6.84
N THR A 2 -22.03 15.11 5.81
CA THR A 2 -21.82 15.41 4.37
C THR A 2 -22.21 16.83 3.93
N GLN A 3 -23.33 17.40 4.42
CA GLN A 3 -23.75 18.75 4.02
C GLN A 3 -22.79 19.86 4.47
N VAL A 4 -22.16 19.72 5.65
CA VAL A 4 -21.18 20.70 6.15
C VAL A 4 -19.91 20.65 5.29
N SER A 5 -19.41 19.44 4.99
CA SER A 5 -18.24 19.25 4.12
C SER A 5 -18.48 19.78 2.70
N GLN A 6 -19.67 19.56 2.15
CA GLN A 6 -20.07 20.11 0.85
C GLN A 6 -20.04 21.63 0.85
N ARG A 7 -20.64 22.27 1.87
CA ARG A 7 -20.64 23.72 1.98
C ARG A 7 -19.23 24.29 2.13
N LEU A 8 -18.42 23.71 3.03
CA LEU A 8 -17.02 24.09 3.21
C LEU A 8 -16.23 23.97 1.91
N ALA A 9 -16.45 22.92 1.13
CA ALA A 9 -15.76 22.72 -0.13
C ALA A 9 -16.16 23.77 -1.19
N THR A 10 -17.45 24.11 -1.29
CA THR A 10 -17.92 25.17 -2.18
C THR A 10 -17.35 26.53 -1.79
N ASP A 11 -17.37 26.85 -0.50
CA ASP A 11 -16.84 28.12 0.02
C ASP A 11 -15.33 28.21 -0.23
N LEU A 12 -14.57 27.15 0.07
CA LEU A 12 -13.12 27.08 -0.17
C LEU A 12 -12.75 27.09 -1.66
N LEU A 13 -13.56 26.46 -2.52
CA LEU A 13 -13.33 26.47 -3.96
C LEU A 13 -13.33 27.91 -4.50
N SER A 14 -14.25 28.74 -4.04
CA SER A 14 -14.32 30.15 -4.43
C SER A 14 -13.11 30.97 -3.96
N LEU A 15 -12.49 30.57 -2.85
CA LEU A 15 -11.34 31.25 -2.24
C LEU A 15 -10.00 30.73 -2.76
N THR A 16 -9.96 29.55 -3.39
CA THR A 16 -8.73 28.87 -3.82
C THR A 16 -7.74 29.75 -4.61
N PRO A 17 -8.17 30.66 -5.51
CA PRO A 17 -7.24 31.55 -6.21
C PRO A 17 -6.44 32.47 -5.27
N SER A 18 -7.01 32.85 -4.13
CA SER A 18 -6.43 33.77 -3.15
C SER A 18 -5.58 33.10 -2.07
N LEU A 19 -5.67 31.77 -1.94
CA LEU A 19 -4.91 31.03 -0.94
C LEU A 19 -3.41 31.01 -1.27
N THR A 20 -2.59 30.80 -0.27
CA THR A 20 -1.18 30.44 -0.43
C THR A 20 -1.04 28.93 -0.70
N SER A 21 0.08 28.50 -1.26
CA SER A 21 0.34 27.06 -1.47
C SER A 21 0.40 26.27 -0.15
N GLY A 22 0.78 26.92 0.95
CA GLY A 22 0.73 26.34 2.28
C GLY A 22 -0.71 26.11 2.77
N GLU A 23 -1.58 27.11 2.61
CA GLU A 23 -3.01 26.97 2.95
C GLU A 23 -3.69 25.90 2.11
N VAL A 24 -3.42 25.85 0.80
CA VAL A 24 -3.92 24.78 -0.09
C VAL A 24 -3.48 23.40 0.40
N ALA A 25 -2.20 23.22 0.72
CA ALA A 25 -1.67 21.97 1.26
C ALA A 25 -2.31 21.59 2.60
N HIS A 26 -2.53 22.56 3.49
CA HIS A 26 -3.22 22.34 4.77
C HIS A 26 -4.70 21.97 4.59
N CYS A 27 -5.39 22.59 3.64
CA CYS A 27 -6.76 22.25 3.29
C CYS A 27 -6.83 20.83 2.73
N ALA A 28 -6.01 20.49 1.72
CA ALA A 28 -5.96 19.15 1.14
C ALA A 28 -5.68 18.07 2.20
N LYS A 29 -4.71 18.31 3.08
CA LYS A 29 -4.40 17.43 4.21
C LYS A 29 -5.59 17.25 5.15
N SER A 30 -6.29 18.34 5.49
CA SER A 30 -7.48 18.30 6.34
C SER A 30 -8.61 17.48 5.72
N PHE A 31 -8.90 17.67 4.44
CA PHE A 31 -9.91 16.88 3.71
C PHE A 31 -9.53 15.41 3.60
N ALA A 32 -8.25 15.09 3.38
CA ALA A 32 -7.75 13.72 3.39
C ALA A 32 -7.92 13.05 4.76
N LEU A 33 -7.68 13.77 5.87
CA LEU A 33 -7.94 13.25 7.22
C LEU A 33 -9.43 13.01 7.49
N LEU A 34 -10.30 13.84 6.91
CA LEU A 34 -11.75 13.66 6.96
C LEU A 34 -12.26 12.56 6.01
N LYS A 35 -11.38 11.97 5.18
CA LYS A 35 -11.73 11.00 4.13
C LYS A 35 -12.84 11.51 3.21
N TRP A 36 -12.80 12.79 2.88
CA TRP A 36 -13.82 13.45 2.09
C TRP A 36 -13.22 14.13 0.87
N LEU A 37 -13.70 13.75 -0.31
CA LEU A 37 -13.22 14.22 -1.60
C LEU A 37 -14.28 15.08 -2.29
N SER A 38 -13.88 16.29 -2.72
CA SER A 38 -14.61 17.09 -3.70
C SER A 38 -13.73 17.23 -4.93
N LEU A 39 -14.14 16.59 -6.03
CA LEU A 39 -13.37 16.61 -7.28
C LEU A 39 -13.10 18.05 -7.75
N PRO A 40 -14.09 18.97 -7.79
CA PRO A 40 -13.82 20.35 -8.22
C PRO A 40 -12.81 21.08 -7.33
N LEU A 41 -12.83 20.83 -6.02
CA LEU A 41 -11.91 21.47 -5.08
C LEU A 41 -10.48 20.92 -5.22
N PHE A 42 -10.35 19.60 -5.32
CA PHE A 42 -9.04 18.96 -5.46
C PHE A 42 -8.40 19.25 -6.82
N GLU A 43 -9.21 19.36 -7.88
CA GLU A 43 -8.72 19.85 -9.18
C GLU A 43 -8.25 21.30 -9.07
N ALA A 44 -9.02 22.19 -8.42
CA ALA A 44 -8.57 23.56 -8.19
C ALA A 44 -7.27 23.63 -7.37
N PHE A 45 -7.07 22.73 -6.39
CA PHE A 45 -5.81 22.62 -5.64
C PHE A 45 -4.64 22.14 -6.52
N ALA A 46 -4.87 21.14 -7.38
CA ALA A 46 -3.85 20.68 -8.33
C ALA A 46 -3.44 21.79 -9.29
N GLN A 47 -4.41 22.48 -9.89
CA GLN A 47 -4.17 23.65 -10.75
C GLN A 47 -3.44 24.77 -10.00
N HIS A 48 -3.80 25.02 -8.74
CA HIS A 48 -3.14 26.02 -7.92
C HIS A 48 -1.65 25.72 -7.72
N VAL A 49 -1.30 24.45 -7.50
CA VAL A 49 0.08 23.96 -7.39
C VAL A 49 0.82 24.10 -8.72
N LEU A 50 0.22 23.66 -9.83
CA LEU A 50 0.83 23.74 -11.16
C LEU A 50 1.13 25.18 -11.58
N ASN A 51 0.20 26.11 -11.32
CA ASN A 51 0.40 27.53 -11.59
C ASN A 51 1.54 28.17 -10.78
N ARG A 52 2.01 27.50 -9.72
CA ARG A 52 3.11 27.95 -8.84
C ARG A 52 4.23 26.92 -8.76
N ALA A 53 4.38 26.08 -9.78
CA ALA A 53 5.33 24.97 -9.81
C ALA A 53 6.79 25.38 -9.52
N GLN A 54 7.19 26.58 -9.96
CA GLN A 54 8.55 27.08 -9.75
C GLN A 54 8.82 27.39 -8.26
N ASP A 55 7.85 28.01 -7.58
CA ASP A 55 7.99 28.55 -6.22
C ASP A 55 7.45 27.62 -5.13
N ILE A 56 6.85 26.47 -5.48
CA ILE A 56 6.28 25.57 -4.49
C ILE A 56 7.38 24.97 -3.60
N ALA A 57 7.24 25.18 -2.30
CA ALA A 57 8.09 24.54 -1.31
C ALA A 57 7.80 23.03 -1.23
N LEU A 58 8.86 22.22 -1.17
CA LEU A 58 8.77 20.76 -1.14
C LEU A 58 7.81 20.21 -0.07
N PRO A 59 7.76 20.72 1.18
CA PRO A 59 6.83 20.21 2.19
C PRO A 59 5.35 20.36 1.82
N HIS A 60 5.00 21.39 1.06
CA HIS A 60 3.63 21.60 0.56
C HIS A 60 3.31 20.58 -0.53
N LEU A 61 4.24 20.36 -1.46
CA LEU A 61 4.09 19.34 -2.52
C LEU A 61 3.97 17.93 -1.94
N CYS A 62 4.81 17.59 -0.95
CA CYS A 62 4.71 16.32 -0.21
C CYS A 62 3.34 16.16 0.46
N SER A 63 2.83 17.23 1.10
CA SER A 63 1.51 17.19 1.75
C SER A 63 0.38 16.99 0.74
N MET A 64 0.49 17.60 -0.44
CA MET A 64 -0.46 17.42 -1.54
C MET A 64 -0.45 15.99 -2.06
N LEU A 65 0.73 15.43 -2.37
CA LEU A 65 0.89 14.06 -2.84
C LEU A 65 0.28 13.03 -1.86
N LEU A 66 0.58 13.19 -0.57
CA LEU A 66 0.02 12.33 0.48
C LEU A 66 -1.50 12.48 0.61
N ALA A 67 -2.05 13.68 0.43
CA ALA A 67 -3.48 13.89 0.44
C ALA A 67 -4.16 13.22 -0.77
N PHE A 68 -3.54 13.29 -1.94
CA PHE A 68 -4.03 12.67 -3.18
C PHE A 68 -4.06 11.16 -3.06
N ALA A 69 -2.95 10.54 -2.61
CA ALA A 69 -2.91 9.10 -2.37
C ALA A 69 -3.95 8.63 -1.35
N ARG A 70 -4.13 9.36 -0.23
CA ARG A 70 -5.13 8.99 0.80
C ARG A 70 -6.57 9.03 0.30
N LEU A 71 -6.86 9.87 -0.68
CA LEU A 71 -8.19 9.99 -1.28
C LEU A 71 -8.30 9.28 -2.63
N ASN A 72 -7.22 8.63 -3.07
CA ASN A 72 -7.07 8.05 -4.40
C ASN A 72 -7.51 9.03 -5.52
N PHE A 73 -7.03 10.28 -5.43
CA PHE A 73 -7.36 11.34 -6.37
C PHE A 73 -6.24 11.54 -7.39
N HIS A 74 -6.63 11.58 -8.67
CA HIS A 74 -5.78 11.91 -9.81
C HIS A 74 -6.28 13.21 -10.45
N PRO A 75 -5.41 14.22 -10.61
CA PRO A 75 -5.79 15.48 -11.25
C PRO A 75 -5.91 15.33 -12.77
N ASP A 76 -6.71 16.20 -13.41
CA ASP A 76 -6.91 16.16 -14.86
C ASP A 76 -5.59 16.36 -15.64
N GLN A 77 -4.65 17.13 -15.07
CA GLN A 77 -3.30 17.33 -15.61
C GLN A 77 -2.25 16.47 -14.88
N GLU A 78 -2.52 15.16 -14.76
CA GLU A 78 -1.66 14.22 -14.02
C GLU A 78 -0.21 14.21 -14.52
N ASP A 79 0.02 14.16 -15.84
CA ASP A 79 1.37 14.12 -16.40
C ASP A 79 2.23 15.30 -15.93
N GLN A 80 1.65 16.50 -15.92
CA GLN A 80 2.35 17.71 -15.48
C GLN A 80 2.56 17.70 -13.97
N PHE A 81 1.56 17.27 -13.21
CA PHE A 81 1.65 17.21 -11.75
C PHE A 81 2.72 16.23 -11.30
N PHE A 82 2.72 15.01 -11.83
CA PHE A 82 3.70 14.00 -11.45
C PHE A 82 5.08 14.31 -12.02
N SER A 83 5.20 14.91 -13.21
CA SER A 83 6.49 15.44 -13.68
C SER A 83 7.10 16.42 -12.67
N LEU A 84 6.30 17.36 -12.14
CA LEU A 84 6.73 18.28 -11.09
C LEU A 84 7.10 17.55 -9.78
N VAL A 85 6.30 16.57 -9.36
CA VAL A 85 6.59 15.75 -8.17
C VAL A 85 7.95 15.08 -8.30
N HIS A 86 8.21 14.40 -9.41
CA HIS A 86 9.47 13.70 -9.61
C HIS A 86 10.66 14.66 -9.77
N GLU A 87 10.48 15.81 -10.41
CA GLU A 87 11.52 16.84 -10.50
C GLU A 87 11.94 17.34 -9.12
N LYS A 88 10.97 17.71 -8.27
CA LYS A 88 11.23 18.27 -6.94
C LYS A 88 11.64 17.21 -5.93
N LEU A 89 11.14 15.98 -6.05
CA LEU A 89 11.43 14.90 -5.11
C LEU A 89 12.74 14.19 -5.44
N GLY A 90 13.16 14.13 -6.71
CA GLY A 90 14.28 13.31 -7.17
C GLY A 90 15.57 13.43 -6.34
N SER A 91 16.17 14.63 -6.27
CA SER A 91 17.40 14.85 -5.49
C SER A 91 17.16 15.02 -3.99
N GLU A 92 15.95 15.40 -3.59
CA GLU A 92 15.62 15.76 -2.21
C GLU A 92 15.16 14.56 -1.37
N LEU A 93 14.64 13.50 -2.00
CA LEU A 93 14.09 12.32 -1.34
C LEU A 93 15.07 11.73 -0.29
N PRO A 94 16.36 11.49 -0.59
CA PRO A 94 17.28 10.92 0.38
C PRO A 94 17.53 11.80 1.61
N GLY A 95 17.30 13.11 1.49
CA GLY A 95 17.48 14.08 2.58
C GLY A 95 16.29 14.21 3.53
N LEU A 96 15.14 13.58 3.20
CA LEU A 96 13.93 13.63 4.03
C LEU A 96 14.02 12.64 5.21
N GLU A 97 13.15 12.84 6.21
CA GLU A 97 13.02 11.88 7.31
C GLU A 97 12.62 10.49 6.76
N PRO A 98 13.22 9.38 7.23
CA PRO A 98 13.02 8.07 6.61
C PRO A 98 11.56 7.59 6.52
N ALA A 99 10.73 7.85 7.54
CA ALA A 99 9.32 7.47 7.46
C ALA A 99 8.56 8.33 6.42
N LEU A 100 8.91 9.61 6.27
CA LEU A 100 8.39 10.46 5.20
C LEU A 100 8.80 9.96 3.82
N GLN A 101 10.03 9.46 3.63
CA GLN A 101 10.44 8.86 2.36
C GLN A 101 9.54 7.66 2.00
N VAL A 102 9.33 6.75 2.95
CA VAL A 102 8.40 5.61 2.77
C VAL A 102 6.99 6.09 2.45
N ASP A 103 6.49 7.11 3.17
CA ASP A 103 5.16 7.68 2.94
C ASP A 103 4.99 8.24 1.52
N LEU A 104 6.02 8.90 0.98
CA LEU A 104 5.98 9.49 -0.35
C LEU A 104 6.09 8.44 -1.46
N VAL A 105 7.00 7.46 -1.32
CA VAL A 105 7.12 6.36 -2.28
C VAL A 105 5.84 5.50 -2.27
N TRP A 106 5.28 5.25 -1.09
CA TRP A 106 3.96 4.60 -0.97
C TRP A 106 2.86 5.40 -1.68
N ALA A 107 2.84 6.72 -1.54
CA ALA A 107 1.86 7.55 -2.21
C ALA A 107 1.99 7.48 -3.74
N LEU A 108 3.22 7.43 -4.27
CA LEU A 108 3.46 7.19 -5.69
C LEU A 108 3.00 5.80 -6.13
N CYS A 109 3.19 4.75 -5.32
CA CYS A 109 2.66 3.41 -5.61
C CYS A 109 1.12 3.43 -5.67
N VAL A 110 0.45 4.01 -4.68
CA VAL A 110 -1.02 4.12 -4.65
C VAL A 110 -1.57 4.85 -5.88
N LEU A 111 -0.87 5.89 -6.32
CA LEU A 111 -1.26 6.69 -7.48
C LEU A 111 -0.79 6.10 -8.81
N GLN A 112 -0.10 4.94 -8.80
CA GLN A 112 0.48 4.29 -9.98
C GLN A 112 1.50 5.16 -10.74
N GLN A 113 2.33 5.89 -9.98
CA GLN A 113 3.35 6.82 -10.50
C GLN A 113 4.76 6.50 -9.98
N ALA A 114 4.95 5.37 -9.30
CA ALA A 114 6.26 5.01 -8.76
C ALA A 114 7.28 4.72 -9.88
N ARG A 115 8.50 5.22 -9.70
CA ARG A 115 9.65 4.93 -10.58
C ARG A 115 10.59 3.94 -9.89
N GLU A 116 11.31 3.16 -10.70
CA GLU A 116 12.26 2.17 -10.18
C GLU A 116 13.27 2.77 -9.18
N ALA A 117 13.80 3.97 -9.46
CA ALA A 117 14.75 4.63 -8.57
C ALA A 117 14.16 4.93 -7.17
N GLU A 118 12.87 5.25 -7.09
CA GLU A 118 12.17 5.55 -5.84
C GLU A 118 11.90 4.27 -5.05
N LEU A 119 11.49 3.20 -5.75
CA LEU A 119 11.34 1.86 -5.17
C LEU A 119 12.67 1.37 -4.60
N GLN A 120 13.74 1.44 -5.39
CA GLN A 120 15.09 1.02 -4.98
C GLN A 120 15.57 1.78 -3.74
N ALA A 121 15.32 3.10 -3.67
CA ALA A 121 15.78 3.93 -2.56
C ALA A 121 15.26 3.43 -1.19
N VAL A 122 13.98 3.04 -1.12
CA VAL A 122 13.35 2.61 0.14
C VAL A 122 13.35 1.10 0.36
N LEU A 123 13.53 0.30 -0.71
CA LEU A 123 13.69 -1.15 -0.61
C LEU A 123 15.15 -1.56 -0.41
N HIS A 124 16.11 -0.64 -0.47
CA HIS A 124 17.50 -0.95 -0.17
C HIS A 124 17.67 -1.47 1.27
N PRO A 125 18.44 -2.55 1.51
CA PRO A 125 18.59 -3.15 2.84
C PRO A 125 19.08 -2.16 3.90
N GLU A 126 20.04 -1.30 3.56
CA GLU A 126 20.57 -0.27 4.48
C GLU A 126 19.50 0.76 4.88
N PHE A 127 18.47 0.95 4.05
CA PHE A 127 17.37 1.85 4.35
C PHE A 127 16.29 1.14 5.18
N HIS A 128 15.80 -0.02 4.74
CA HIS A 128 14.61 -0.62 5.34
C HIS A 128 14.87 -1.35 6.66
N ILE A 129 16.12 -1.73 6.96
CA ILE A 129 16.47 -2.52 8.15
C ILE A 129 16.05 -1.84 9.45
N GLN A 130 16.03 -0.50 9.49
CA GLN A 130 15.57 0.27 10.65
C GLN A 130 14.07 0.10 10.97
N PHE A 131 13.28 -0.43 10.02
CA PHE A 131 11.85 -0.67 10.16
C PHE A 131 11.50 -2.15 10.36
N LEU A 132 12.46 -3.05 10.14
CA LEU A 132 12.34 -4.47 10.44
C LEU A 132 12.71 -4.65 11.91
N GLY A 133 11.75 -5.05 12.76
CA GLY A 133 11.97 -5.18 14.20
C GLY A 133 13.23 -6.01 14.52
N GLU A 134 13.95 -5.66 15.59
CA GLU A 134 15.18 -6.39 15.94
C GLU A 134 14.90 -7.89 16.16
N PRO A 135 15.85 -8.77 15.78
CA PRO A 135 15.78 -10.16 16.19
C PRO A 135 15.74 -10.23 17.73
N PRO A 136 14.89 -11.07 18.34
CA PRO A 136 14.90 -11.26 19.78
C PRO A 136 16.32 -11.57 20.25
N ALA A 137 16.78 -10.85 21.27
CA ALA A 137 18.10 -11.07 21.86
C ALA A 137 18.27 -12.55 22.21
N PRO A 138 19.45 -13.16 21.96
CA PRO A 138 19.67 -14.56 22.28
C PRO A 138 19.45 -14.75 23.78
N SER A 139 18.41 -15.51 24.12
CA SER A 139 18.18 -15.95 25.49
C SER A 139 19.39 -16.76 25.93
N THR A 140 20.10 -16.28 26.96
CA THR A 140 21.19 -16.98 27.66
C THR A 140 20.67 -18.16 28.49
N ALA A 141 19.90 -19.05 27.86
CA ALA A 141 19.53 -20.34 28.42
C ALA A 141 20.14 -21.41 27.51
N GLY A 142 21.29 -21.94 27.95
CA GLY A 142 22.02 -22.95 27.20
C GLY A 142 21.21 -24.23 27.02
N THR A 143 20.91 -24.56 25.77
CA THR A 143 20.79 -25.94 25.27
C THR A 143 21.17 -25.90 23.79
N GLY A 144 22.07 -26.80 23.38
CA GLY A 144 22.70 -26.80 22.06
C GLY A 144 21.77 -27.28 20.96
N GLU A 145 20.90 -26.39 20.49
CA GLU A 145 20.25 -26.52 19.19
C GLU A 145 20.82 -25.48 18.21
N LEU A 146 21.02 -25.90 16.96
CA LEU A 146 21.43 -25.04 15.84
C LEU A 146 20.52 -23.81 15.79
N PRO A 147 21.01 -22.61 15.45
CA PRO A 147 20.18 -21.41 15.39
C PRO A 147 19.16 -21.55 14.27
N GLY A 148 17.99 -22.07 14.62
CA GLY A 148 16.80 -22.10 13.78
C GLY A 148 16.35 -20.67 13.50
N LEU A 149 15.87 -20.47 12.28
CA LEU A 149 15.24 -19.26 11.75
C LEU A 149 14.56 -18.43 12.85
N VAL A 150 15.23 -17.38 13.31
CA VAL A 150 14.67 -16.49 14.31
C VAL A 150 13.58 -15.67 13.63
N CYS A 151 12.32 -15.89 14.00
CA CYS A 151 11.20 -15.05 13.55
C CYS A 151 11.46 -13.60 13.97
N LEU A 152 11.88 -12.77 13.01
CA LEU A 152 11.75 -11.32 13.11
C LEU A 152 10.24 -11.04 13.19
N VAL A 153 9.78 -10.40 14.26
CA VAL A 153 8.41 -9.87 14.28
C VAL A 153 8.41 -8.65 13.37
N PRO A 154 7.75 -8.68 12.20
CA PRO A 154 7.80 -7.56 11.27
C PRO A 154 7.01 -6.38 11.85
N GLY A 155 7.63 -5.18 11.85
CA GLY A 155 7.10 -3.97 12.47
C GLY A 155 7.80 -3.58 13.78
N GLY A 156 8.23 -2.33 13.88
CA GLY A 156 8.86 -1.80 15.10
C GLY A 156 7.91 -1.74 16.31
N LYS A 157 8.47 -1.38 17.47
CA LYS A 157 7.75 -1.39 18.76
C LYS A 157 6.63 -0.32 18.83
N SER A 158 6.65 0.69 17.95
CA SER A 158 5.66 1.78 17.89
C SER A 158 4.60 1.57 16.80
N GLN A 159 3.39 2.09 17.03
CA GLN A 159 2.32 2.14 16.02
C GLN A 159 2.76 2.86 14.73
N LYS A 160 3.67 3.85 14.84
CA LYS A 160 4.24 4.54 13.69
C LYS A 160 5.08 3.57 12.85
N ASP A 161 5.93 2.78 13.49
CA ASP A 161 6.82 1.83 12.80
C ASP A 161 6.03 0.71 12.12
N GLN A 162 4.93 0.26 12.73
CA GLN A 162 4.01 -0.70 12.12
C GLN A 162 3.36 -0.15 10.84
N ASN A 163 2.95 1.13 10.85
CA ASN A 163 2.34 1.76 9.68
C ASN A 163 3.38 1.95 8.56
N THR A 164 4.60 2.37 8.89
CA THR A 164 5.71 2.46 7.94
C THR A 164 6.02 1.09 7.33
N PHE A 165 6.06 0.05 8.16
CA PHE A 165 6.31 -1.31 7.66
C PHE A 165 5.21 -1.81 6.72
N GLN A 166 3.94 -1.55 7.02
CA GLN A 166 2.83 -1.88 6.11
C GLN A 166 2.95 -1.18 4.75
N LYS A 167 3.44 0.06 4.75
CA LYS A 167 3.72 0.80 3.50
C LYS A 167 4.88 0.19 2.74
N LEU A 168 5.95 -0.24 3.41
CA LEU A 168 7.04 -0.98 2.79
C LEU A 168 6.57 -2.30 2.16
N LEU A 169 5.67 -3.04 2.82
CA LEU A 169 5.07 -4.24 2.23
C LEU A 169 4.30 -3.92 0.94
N HIS A 170 3.54 -2.82 0.91
CA HIS A 170 2.87 -2.37 -0.30
C HIS A 170 3.89 -2.02 -1.39
N ILE A 171 4.90 -1.20 -1.09
CA ILE A 171 5.94 -0.81 -2.06
C ILE A 171 6.65 -2.05 -2.64
N ASN A 172 6.95 -3.03 -1.80
CA ASN A 172 7.54 -4.31 -2.22
C ASN A 172 6.60 -5.10 -3.14
N ALA A 173 5.30 -5.13 -2.84
CA ALA A 173 4.30 -5.78 -3.70
C ALA A 173 4.18 -5.07 -5.05
N THR A 174 4.18 -3.73 -5.08
CA THR A 174 4.20 -2.93 -6.32
C THR A 174 5.43 -3.26 -7.16
N ALA A 175 6.62 -3.33 -6.57
CA ALA A 175 7.84 -3.73 -7.28
C ALA A 175 7.74 -5.13 -7.92
N LEU A 176 7.07 -6.08 -7.25
CA LEU A 176 6.90 -7.46 -7.73
C LEU A 176 5.80 -7.63 -8.79
N LEU A 177 4.71 -6.87 -8.67
CA LEU A 177 3.47 -7.12 -9.42
C LEU A 177 3.26 -6.12 -10.57
N GLU A 178 3.73 -4.89 -10.41
CA GLU A 178 3.45 -3.78 -11.32
C GLU A 178 4.69 -3.38 -12.14
N HIS A 179 5.88 -3.79 -11.71
CA HIS A 179 7.15 -3.49 -12.40
C HIS A 179 7.89 -4.77 -12.81
N PRO A 180 7.53 -5.41 -13.95
CA PRO A 180 8.17 -6.66 -14.38
C PRO A 180 9.67 -6.52 -14.68
N GLU A 181 10.12 -5.30 -14.98
CA GLU A 181 11.52 -4.97 -15.29
C GLU A 181 12.35 -4.70 -14.02
N TYR A 182 11.72 -4.60 -12.84
CA TYR A 182 12.39 -4.20 -11.61
C TYR A 182 13.47 -5.21 -11.23
N SER A 183 14.71 -4.72 -11.12
CA SER A 183 15.89 -5.54 -10.81
C SER A 183 16.54 -5.18 -9.46
N GLY A 184 15.92 -4.26 -8.73
CA GLY A 184 16.41 -3.75 -7.46
C GLY A 184 16.20 -4.70 -6.28
N PRO A 185 16.66 -4.29 -5.08
CA PRO A 185 16.44 -5.05 -3.85
C PRO A 185 14.96 -5.12 -3.48
N LEU A 186 14.61 -6.18 -2.76
CA LEU A 186 13.27 -6.43 -2.21
C LEU A 186 13.38 -6.62 -0.69
N LEU A 187 12.24 -6.59 -0.02
CA LEU A 187 12.17 -6.99 1.39
C LEU A 187 12.53 -8.47 1.55
N PRO A 188 13.19 -8.85 2.65
CA PRO A 188 13.53 -10.25 2.90
C PRO A 188 12.27 -11.09 3.13
N ALA A 189 12.26 -12.34 2.66
CA ALA A 189 11.12 -13.25 2.79
C ALA A 189 10.63 -13.41 4.24
N SER A 190 11.54 -13.33 5.22
CA SER A 190 11.20 -13.38 6.65
C SER A 190 10.37 -12.19 7.14
N ALA A 191 10.48 -11.02 6.49
CA ALA A 191 9.67 -9.85 6.79
C ALA A 191 8.31 -9.91 6.09
N VAL A 192 8.26 -10.50 4.89
CA VAL A 192 7.04 -10.59 4.07
C VAL A 192 6.14 -11.74 4.51
N ALA A 193 6.68 -12.77 5.16
CA ALA A 193 5.88 -13.88 5.67
C ALA A 193 4.77 -13.38 6.62
N PRO A 194 3.50 -13.83 6.44
CA PRO A 194 2.42 -13.46 7.34
C PRO A 194 2.77 -13.86 8.78
N GLY A 195 2.93 -12.87 9.65
CA GLY A 195 3.27 -13.12 11.05
C GLY A 195 2.13 -13.83 11.81
N PRO A 196 2.42 -14.49 12.95
CA PRO A 196 1.41 -15.19 13.75
C PRO A 196 0.22 -14.31 14.15
N SER A 197 0.46 -13.00 14.36
CA SER A 197 -0.57 -12.03 14.72
C SER A 197 -1.59 -11.74 13.61
N ALA A 198 -1.25 -12.01 12.33
CA ALA A 198 -2.21 -11.89 11.23
C ALA A 198 -3.23 -13.04 11.24
N LEU A 199 -2.80 -14.22 11.72
CA LEU A 199 -3.62 -15.42 11.88
C LEU A 199 -4.48 -15.38 13.15
N ASP A 200 -4.07 -14.61 14.16
CA ASP A 200 -4.81 -14.41 15.43
C ASP A 200 -5.77 -13.19 15.41
N ARG A 201 -5.98 -12.61 14.22
CA ARG A 201 -6.83 -11.43 14.05
C ARG A 201 -8.28 -11.77 14.36
N LYS A 202 -8.91 -11.02 15.28
CA LYS A 202 -10.36 -11.12 15.52
C LYS A 202 -11.11 -10.80 14.24
N VAL A 203 -11.79 -11.82 13.69
CA VAL A 203 -12.68 -11.69 12.54
C VAL A 203 -13.77 -10.67 12.85
N THR A 204 -13.93 -9.69 11.96
CA THR A 204 -14.97 -8.67 12.12
C THR A 204 -16.35 -9.25 11.78
N PRO A 205 -17.46 -8.69 12.29
CA PRO A 205 -18.81 -9.16 11.93
C PRO A 205 -19.05 -9.18 10.41
N LEU A 206 -18.59 -8.14 9.69
CA LEU A 206 -18.69 -8.06 8.23
C LEU A 206 -17.88 -9.16 7.54
N GLN A 207 -16.65 -9.41 7.99
CA GLN A 207 -15.80 -10.46 7.42
C GLN A 207 -16.41 -11.85 7.64
N LYS A 208 -17.01 -12.09 8.82
CA LYS A 208 -17.74 -13.32 9.09
C LYS A 208 -18.94 -13.50 8.18
N GLU A 209 -19.77 -12.45 8.02
CA GLU A 209 -20.93 -12.46 7.13
C GLU A 209 -20.52 -12.70 5.66
N LEU A 210 -19.44 -12.05 5.22
CA LEU A 210 -18.87 -12.26 3.89
C LEU A 210 -18.42 -13.72 3.70
N GLN A 211 -17.65 -14.27 4.65
CA GLN A 211 -17.19 -15.65 4.60
C GLN A 211 -18.37 -16.66 4.59
N GLU A 212 -19.42 -16.41 5.38
CA GLU A 212 -20.63 -17.26 5.40
C GLU A 212 -21.37 -17.19 4.06
N THR A 213 -21.52 -15.99 3.49
CA THR A 213 -22.13 -15.78 2.18
C THR A 213 -21.36 -16.50 1.08
N LEU A 214 -20.03 -16.38 1.07
CA LEU A 214 -19.16 -17.05 0.10
C LEU A 214 -19.25 -18.58 0.23
N LYS A 215 -19.24 -19.13 1.45
CA LYS A 215 -19.43 -20.58 1.66
C LYS A 215 -20.77 -21.06 1.10
N GLY A 216 -21.84 -20.27 1.28
CA GLY A 216 -23.15 -20.56 0.70
C GLY A 216 -23.14 -20.55 -0.83
N LEU A 217 -22.47 -19.57 -1.44
CA LEU A 217 -22.36 -19.44 -2.90
C LEU A 217 -21.56 -20.58 -3.53
N LEU A 218 -20.44 -20.96 -2.91
CA LEU A 218 -19.54 -21.99 -3.44
C LEU A 218 -20.16 -23.39 -3.37
N GLY A 219 -21.06 -23.64 -2.41
CA GLY A 219 -21.73 -24.92 -2.20
C GLY A 219 -20.83 -26.05 -1.68
N SER A 220 -19.50 -25.93 -1.82
CA SER A 220 -18.50 -26.86 -1.31
C SER A 220 -17.20 -26.12 -0.96
N ALA A 221 -16.46 -26.65 0.01
CA ALA A 221 -15.25 -26.02 0.55
C ALA A 221 -13.99 -26.20 -0.32
N ASP A 222 -14.04 -27.05 -1.34
CA ASP A 222 -12.97 -27.26 -2.33
C ASP A 222 -12.99 -26.20 -3.45
N ARG A 223 -14.15 -25.60 -3.72
CA ARG A 223 -14.40 -24.61 -4.78
C ARG A 223 -13.87 -23.20 -4.50
N GLY A 224 -13.27 -22.98 -3.33
CA GLY A 224 -12.65 -21.72 -2.95
C GLY A 224 -11.84 -21.86 -1.67
N SER A 225 -10.85 -20.98 -1.49
CA SER A 225 -10.10 -20.88 -0.24
C SER A 225 -10.44 -19.57 0.45
N LEU A 226 -10.41 -19.57 1.79
CA LEU A 226 -10.56 -18.37 2.62
C LEU A 226 -9.23 -18.12 3.34
N GLU A 227 -8.99 -16.87 3.73
CA GLU A 227 -7.81 -16.46 4.51
C GLU A 227 -6.50 -16.88 3.83
N VAL A 228 -6.38 -16.52 2.55
CA VAL A 228 -5.29 -16.96 1.69
C VAL A 228 -4.05 -16.11 1.91
N ALA A 229 -3.04 -16.70 2.55
CA ALA A 229 -1.74 -16.07 2.74
C ALA A 229 -0.97 -15.98 1.41
N THR A 230 -0.61 -14.75 1.03
CA THR A 230 0.17 -14.47 -0.18
C THR A 230 1.66 -14.28 0.13
N GLN A 231 2.50 -14.54 -0.87
CA GLN A 231 3.94 -14.24 -0.80
C GLN A 231 4.25 -12.73 -0.80
N TYR A 232 3.23 -11.87 -0.83
CA TYR A 232 3.34 -10.41 -0.86
C TYR A 232 3.09 -9.75 0.52
N GLY A 233 2.88 -10.56 1.57
CA GLY A 233 2.66 -10.07 2.94
C GLY A 233 1.23 -9.69 3.26
N TRP A 234 0.28 -10.11 2.42
CA TRP A 234 -1.15 -9.90 2.60
C TRP A 234 -1.89 -11.23 2.72
N VAL A 235 -2.97 -11.22 3.49
CA VAL A 235 -3.92 -12.34 3.56
C VAL A 235 -5.20 -11.90 2.85
N LEU A 236 -5.55 -12.59 1.77
CA LEU A 236 -6.80 -12.36 1.06
C LEU A 236 -7.95 -12.97 1.86
N ASP A 237 -9.10 -12.29 1.88
CA ASP A 237 -10.28 -12.83 2.55
C ASP A 237 -10.77 -14.13 1.87
N ALA A 238 -10.67 -14.20 0.53
CA ALA A 238 -11.03 -15.36 -0.26
C ALA A 238 -10.29 -15.40 -1.61
N GLU A 239 -10.15 -16.60 -2.17
CA GLU A 239 -9.78 -16.85 -3.58
C GLU A 239 -10.72 -17.92 -4.17
N VAL A 240 -11.01 -17.78 -5.46
CA VAL A 240 -11.77 -18.74 -6.26
C VAL A 240 -11.12 -18.86 -7.62
N LEU A 241 -11.35 -19.98 -8.30
CA LEU A 241 -10.94 -20.17 -9.70
C LEU A 241 -12.18 -20.51 -10.51
N LEU A 242 -12.39 -19.81 -11.61
CA LEU A 242 -13.50 -20.04 -12.54
C LEU A 242 -12.99 -20.64 -13.84
N ASP A 243 -13.72 -21.57 -14.43
CA ASP A 243 -13.47 -21.99 -15.80
C ASP A 243 -14.02 -20.99 -16.83
N SER A 244 -13.88 -21.32 -18.12
CA SER A 244 -14.37 -20.49 -19.22
C SER A 244 -15.89 -20.30 -19.24
N ASP A 245 -16.63 -21.22 -18.62
CA ASP A 245 -18.09 -21.21 -18.53
C ASP A 245 -18.57 -20.47 -17.26
N GLY A 246 -17.65 -20.07 -16.38
CA GLY A 246 -17.92 -19.36 -15.13
C GLY A 246 -18.25 -20.29 -13.97
N GLU A 247 -17.96 -21.59 -14.10
CA GLU A 247 -18.17 -22.57 -13.03
C GLU A 247 -16.98 -22.60 -12.07
N PHE A 248 -17.26 -22.82 -10.78
CA PHE A 248 -16.23 -22.89 -9.75
C PHE A 248 -15.42 -24.18 -9.84
N LEU A 249 -14.10 -24.03 -9.92
CA LEU A 249 -13.15 -25.13 -9.93
C LEU A 249 -12.59 -25.41 -8.52
N PRO A 250 -12.10 -26.63 -8.25
CA PRO A 250 -11.41 -26.95 -7.01
C PRO A 250 -10.06 -26.22 -6.91
N VAL A 251 -10.07 -24.99 -6.40
CA VAL A 251 -8.93 -24.06 -6.49
C VAL A 251 -7.62 -24.63 -5.92
N ARG A 252 -7.71 -25.51 -4.92
CA ARG A 252 -6.55 -26.13 -4.24
C ARG A 252 -5.83 -27.20 -5.07
N ASP A 253 -6.44 -27.66 -6.16
CA ASP A 253 -5.82 -28.63 -7.05
C ASP A 253 -4.81 -27.96 -8.01
N PHE A 254 -4.93 -26.65 -8.19
CA PHE A 254 -4.19 -25.87 -9.18
C PHE A 254 -3.02 -25.10 -8.57
N VAL A 255 -1.95 -24.97 -9.34
CA VAL A 255 -0.77 -24.19 -8.98
C VAL A 255 -1.12 -22.70 -8.95
N ALA A 256 -0.81 -22.05 -7.84
CA ALA A 256 -1.04 -20.64 -7.61
C ALA A 256 0.27 -19.95 -7.17
N PRO A 257 0.94 -19.19 -8.05
CA PRO A 257 2.27 -18.63 -7.78
C PRO A 257 2.26 -17.54 -6.72
N HIS A 258 1.09 -16.95 -6.41
CA HIS A 258 0.95 -15.91 -5.39
C HIS A 258 0.93 -16.43 -3.96
N LEU A 259 0.80 -17.75 -3.74
CA LEU A 259 0.65 -18.32 -2.41
C LEU A 259 1.97 -18.30 -1.64
N ALA A 260 1.90 -17.96 -0.35
CA ALA A 260 3.04 -18.05 0.56
C ALA A 260 3.52 -19.50 0.74
N GLN A 261 2.61 -20.45 0.65
CA GLN A 261 2.90 -21.89 0.64
C GLN A 261 2.35 -22.49 -0.65
N PRO A 262 3.19 -23.09 -1.50
CA PRO A 262 2.74 -23.72 -2.73
C PRO A 262 1.73 -24.83 -2.42
N THR A 263 0.60 -24.81 -3.12
CA THR A 263 -0.41 -25.87 -3.12
C THR A 263 -0.76 -26.22 -4.57
N GLY A 264 -1.45 -27.36 -4.73
CA GLY A 264 -1.84 -27.86 -6.04
C GLY A 264 -0.70 -28.49 -6.83
N SER A 265 -1.07 -29.14 -7.93
CA SER A 265 -0.12 -29.76 -8.86
C SER A 265 -0.53 -29.60 -10.33
N GLN A 266 -1.77 -29.14 -10.58
CA GLN A 266 -2.33 -28.99 -11.91
C GLN A 266 -2.16 -27.55 -12.40
N SER A 267 -2.00 -27.35 -13.69
CA SER A 267 -2.08 -26.01 -14.29
C SER A 267 -3.54 -25.60 -14.45
N PRO A 268 -3.90 -24.32 -14.21
CA PRO A 268 -5.25 -23.83 -14.46
C PRO A 268 -5.68 -24.09 -15.92
N PRO A 269 -6.96 -24.46 -16.17
CA PRO A 269 -7.45 -24.67 -17.53
C PRO A 269 -7.32 -23.41 -18.41
N PRO A 270 -7.11 -23.53 -19.73
CA PRO A 270 -7.06 -22.38 -20.61
C PRO A 270 -8.34 -21.53 -20.52
N GLY A 271 -8.18 -20.22 -20.35
CA GLY A 271 -9.30 -19.29 -20.25
C GLY A 271 -9.93 -19.17 -18.86
N SER A 272 -9.37 -19.84 -17.84
CA SER A 272 -9.78 -19.67 -16.45
C SER A 272 -9.55 -18.24 -15.95
N LYS A 273 -10.37 -17.80 -14.99
CA LYS A 273 -10.27 -16.49 -14.33
C LYS A 273 -10.13 -16.62 -12.82
#